data_AF-A0A0B8PFQ9-F1
#
_entry.id   AF-A0A0B8PFQ9-F1
#
_cell.length_a   1.000
_cell.length_b   1.000
_cell.length_c   1.000
_cell.angle_alpha   90.00
_cell.angle_beta   90.00
_cell.angle_gamma   90.00
#
_symmetry.space_group_name_H-M   'P 1'
#
loop_
_entity.id
_entity.type
_entity.pdbx_description
1 polymer ?
#
loop_
_entity_poly.entity_id
_entity_poly.type
_entity_poly.pdbx_seq_one_letter_code
_entity_poly.pdbx_strand_id
1 'polypeptide(L)' 'MSSSYVPPKVWTNTDTGGEWSKINRPVSGATHDKTLPEGEHPFQLYSLGTPNAEGHYHV' A
#
# COMPACT_ATOMS: atom_id res chain seq x y z
N MET A 1 -11.58 -31.94 -17.93
CA MET A 1 -10.16 -31.56 -18.15
C MET A 1 -9.97 -30.19 -17.53
N SER A 2 -9.20 -30.11 -16.45
CA SER A 2 -8.81 -28.81 -15.88
C SER A 2 -7.71 -28.21 -16.76
N SER A 3 -7.94 -27.02 -17.31
CA SER A 3 -6.89 -26.26 -17.98
C SER A 3 -5.91 -25.78 -16.90
N SER A 4 -4.70 -26.34 -16.87
CA SER A 4 -3.64 -25.83 -16.00
C SER A 4 -3.28 -24.40 -16.40
N TYR A 5 -3.19 -23.51 -15.41
CA TYR A 5 -2.72 -22.15 -15.63
C TYR A 5 -1.26 -22.17 -16.10
N VAL A 6 -0.98 -21.44 -17.17
CA VAL A 6 0.39 -21.19 -17.66
C VAL A 6 0.66 -19.69 -17.51
N PRO A 7 1.60 -19.29 -16.63
CA PRO A 7 1.98 -17.89 -16.48
C PRO A 7 2.57 -17.32 -17.79
N PRO A 8 2.37 -16.03 -18.08
CA PRO A 8 2.99 -15.39 -19.24
C PRO A 8 4.50 -15.21 -19.03
N LYS A 9 5.25 -15.12 -20.15
CA LYS A 9 6.70 -14.86 -20.12
C LYS A 9 7.06 -13.49 -19.52
N VAL A 10 6.18 -12.51 -19.70
CA VAL A 10 6.27 -11.19 -19.08
C VAL A 10 4.98 -10.97 -18.32
N TRP A 11 5.10 -10.67 -17.03
CA TRP A 11 3.94 -10.37 -16.21
C TRP A 11 3.35 -9.01 -16.57
N THR A 12 2.02 -8.93 -16.57
CA THR A 12 1.27 -7.70 -16.77
C THR A 12 0.31 -7.53 -15.60
N ASN A 13 0.17 -6.30 -15.11
CA ASN A 13 -0.78 -6.00 -14.04
C ASN A 13 -2.23 -6.17 -14.55
N THR A 14 -3.04 -6.92 -13.82
CA THR A 14 -4.47 -7.11 -14.08
C THR A 14 -5.25 -6.81 -12.81
N ASP A 15 -6.54 -6.47 -12.95
CA ASP A 15 -7.39 -6.27 -11.79
C ASP A 15 -7.53 -7.57 -10.99
N THR A 16 -7.23 -7.51 -9.69
CA THR A 16 -7.18 -8.67 -8.79
C THR A 16 -8.41 -8.80 -7.88
N GLY A 17 -9.32 -7.81 -7.87
CA GLY A 17 -10.63 -7.87 -7.19
C GLY A 17 -10.64 -7.92 -5.66
N GLY A 18 -9.48 -7.98 -4.99
CA GLY A 18 -9.39 -8.00 -3.52
C GLY A 18 -9.65 -6.65 -2.85
N GLU A 19 -9.76 -6.62 -1.51
CA GLU A 19 -10.00 -5.43 -0.69
C GLU A 19 -9.07 -4.25 -1.06
N TRP A 20 -7.79 -4.57 -1.29
CA TRP A 20 -6.75 -3.59 -1.59
C TRP A 20 -6.54 -3.31 -3.09
N SER A 21 -7.38 -3.87 -3.97
CA SER A 21 -7.24 -3.76 -5.44
C SER A 21 -7.24 -2.31 -5.93
N LYS A 22 -7.95 -1.42 -5.24
CA LYS A 22 -8.00 0.01 -5.59
C LYS A 22 -6.72 0.78 -5.23
N ILE A 23 -5.86 0.22 -4.39
CA ILE A 23 -4.63 0.86 -3.89
C ILE A 23 -3.39 0.23 -4.54
N ASN A 24 -3.38 -1.10 -4.69
CA ASN A 24 -2.27 -1.87 -5.25
C ASN A 24 -2.00 -1.52 -6.72
N ARG A 25 -0.72 -1.32 -7.06
CA ARG A 25 -0.25 -0.97 -8.40
C ARG A 25 1.22 -1.38 -8.60
N PRO A 26 1.68 -1.61 -9.84
CA PRO A 26 3.06 -2.04 -10.10
C PRO A 26 4.09 -0.90 -10.08
N VAL A 27 3.66 0.34 -9.82
CA VAL A 27 4.51 1.54 -9.87
C VAL A 27 4.36 2.37 -8.61
N SER A 28 5.43 3.01 -8.15
CA SER A 28 5.38 3.97 -7.05
C SER A 28 4.98 5.37 -7.53
N GLY A 29 4.85 6.32 -6.60
CA GLY A 29 4.62 7.74 -6.89
C GLY A 29 3.34 8.30 -6.27
N ALA A 30 3.31 9.61 -6.08
CA ALA A 30 2.13 10.32 -5.60
C ALA A 30 0.99 10.23 -6.63
N THR A 31 -0.25 10.07 -6.16
CA THR A 31 -1.44 10.14 -7.02
C THR A 31 -2.12 11.49 -7.01
N HIS A 32 -1.80 12.29 -6.02
CA HIS A 32 -2.36 13.60 -5.80
C HIS A 32 -1.38 14.39 -4.95
N ASP A 33 -1.44 15.72 -5.10
CA ASP A 33 -0.73 16.62 -4.23
C ASP A 33 -1.50 16.79 -2.92
N LYS A 34 -0.79 16.70 -1.80
CA LYS A 34 -1.37 16.92 -0.47
C LYS A 34 -0.31 17.40 0.51
N THR A 35 -0.54 18.57 1.09
CA THR A 35 0.21 19.04 2.25
C THR A 35 -0.27 18.30 3.50
N LEU A 36 0.65 17.76 4.29
CA LEU A 36 0.33 17.10 5.55
C LEU A 36 0.13 18.13 6.68
N PRO A 37 -0.83 17.93 7.60
CA PRO A 37 -1.02 18.81 8.75
C PRO A 37 0.09 18.59 9.78
N GLU A 38 0.64 19.68 10.31
CA GLU A 38 1.73 19.69 11.30
C GLU A 38 1.28 20.37 12.60
N GLY A 39 1.69 19.82 13.75
CA GLY A 39 1.48 20.42 15.06
C GLY A 39 2.76 20.97 15.69
N GLU A 40 2.66 21.46 16.93
CA GLU A 40 3.75 22.15 17.63
C GLU A 40 4.89 21.25 18.14
N HIS A 41 4.67 19.94 18.17
CA HIS A 41 5.64 19.00 18.71
C HIS A 41 6.75 18.68 17.69
N PRO A 42 7.99 18.38 18.16
CA PRO A 42 9.13 18.15 17.27
C PRO A 42 8.99 16.87 16.43
N PHE A 43 8.09 15.96 16.79
CA PHE A 43 7.83 14.72 16.05
C PHE A 43 6.39 14.69 15.56
N GLN A 44 6.22 14.50 14.26
CA GLN A 44 4.93 14.36 13.59
C GLN A 44 4.81 12.93 13.06
N LEU A 45 3.92 12.13 13.65
CA LEU A 45 3.71 10.74 13.26
C LEU A 45 2.46 10.62 12.37
N TYR A 46 2.68 10.33 11.08
CA TYR A 46 1.61 10.01 10.13
C TYR A 46 1.51 8.49 10.01
N SER A 47 0.55 7.90 10.74
CA SER A 47 0.45 6.46 10.87
C SER A 47 -1.00 5.97 10.79
N LEU A 48 -1.16 4.65 10.82
CA LEU A 48 -2.41 3.94 10.94
C LEU A 48 -2.18 2.81 11.93
N GLY A 49 -3.13 2.57 12.86
CA GLY A 49 -3.05 1.53 13.90
C GLY A 49 -3.11 0.09 13.36
N THR A 50 -2.17 -0.25 12.49
CA THR A 50 -1.83 -1.62 12.09
C THR A 50 -0.75 -2.15 13.03
N PRO A 51 -0.52 -3.47 13.12
CA PRO A 51 0.53 -4.03 13.99
C PRO A 51 1.93 -3.43 13.75
N ASN A 52 2.23 -2.99 12.52
CA ASN A 52 3.48 -2.30 12.20
C ASN A 52 3.63 -0.99 12.97
N ALA A 53 2.55 -0.22 13.09
CA ALA A 53 2.54 1.04 13.84
C ALA A 53 2.56 0.81 15.35
N GLU A 54 1.86 -0.21 15.83
CA GLU A 54 1.80 -0.57 17.26
C GLU A 54 3.20 -0.87 17.84
N GLY A 55 4.09 -1.45 17.04
CA GLY A 55 5.48 -1.67 17.43
C GLY A 55 6.26 -0.40 17.79
N HIS A 56 5.84 0.78 17.31
CA HIS A 56 6.49 2.06 17.63
C HIS A 56 6.08 2.65 18.98
N TYR A 57 5.02 2.14 19.63
CA TYR A 57 4.55 2.64 20.93
C TYR A 57 5.15 1.89 22.13
N HIS A 58 5.95 0.84 21.88
CA HIS A 58 6.47 -0.07 22.91
C HIS A 58 7.99 0.06 23.16
N VAL A 59 8.62 1.14 22.69
CA VAL A 59 10.03 1.48 22.95
C VAL A 59 10.16 2.68 23.87
#